data_AF-A0A971HRK4-F1
#
_entry.id   AF-A0A971HRK4-F1
#
_cell.length_a   1.000
_cell.length_b   1.000
_cell.length_c   1.000
_cell.angle_alpha   90.00
_cell.angle_beta   90.00
_cell.angle_gamma   90.00
#
_symmetry.space_group_name_H-M   'P 1'
#
loop_
_entity.id
_entity.type
_entity.pdbx_description
1 polymer ?
#
loop_
_entity_poly.entity_id
_entity_poly.type
_entity_poly.pdbx_seq_one_letter_code
_entity_poly.pdbx_strand_id
1 'polypeptide(L)'
;MSLENVHFKATYNFLGLPEEDSRYEDAKAVIIPVPYDSTTSYRAGTREGPQAILTASRQVELFDLDLGCEPLISGVHTFPELETDTSGPEGTVKNVEKAFKAVFSANKLPVMLGGEHSITSGAVKA
;
A
#
# COMPACT_ATOMS: atom_id res chain seq x y z
N MET A 1 -0.59 16.45 31.54
CA MET A 1 -0.41 15.08 30.98
C MET A 1 0.57 15.21 29.83
N SER A 2 1.73 14.54 29.87
CA SER A 2 2.76 14.67 28.84
C SER A 2 2.46 13.74 27.65
N LEU A 3 2.67 14.29 26.45
CA LEU A 3 2.57 13.62 25.15
C LEU A 3 3.89 12.88 24.80
N GLU A 4 4.68 12.55 25.81
CA GLU A 4 6.01 11.97 25.63
C GLU A 4 5.84 10.46 25.36
N ASN A 5 6.18 10.03 24.15
CA ASN A 5 5.86 8.72 23.50
C ASN A 5 4.58 8.71 22.63
N VAL A 6 4.26 9.85 22.03
CA VAL A 6 3.26 9.99 20.98
C VAL A 6 3.85 9.72 19.59
N HIS A 7 3.15 8.95 18.75
CA HIS A 7 3.41 8.82 17.31
C HIS A 7 2.15 9.15 16.51
N PHE A 8 2.19 10.23 15.73
CA PHE A 8 1.09 10.60 14.81
C PHE A 8 1.61 10.84 13.40
N LYS A 9 1.28 9.93 12.49
CA LYS A 9 1.14 10.21 11.06
C LYS A 9 -0.20 9.59 10.66
N ALA A 10 -1.23 10.41 10.51
CA ALA A 10 -2.49 9.93 9.93
C ALA A 10 -2.24 9.72 8.44
N THR A 11 -1.93 8.48 8.07
CA THR A 11 -1.77 8.11 6.67
C THR A 11 -3.16 7.93 6.10
N TYR A 12 -3.45 8.65 5.01
CA TYR A 12 -4.70 8.46 4.29
C TYR A 12 -4.76 7.06 3.69
N ASN A 13 -5.92 6.42 3.74
CA ASN A 13 -6.17 5.26 2.90
C ASN A 13 -6.26 5.70 1.43
N PHE A 14 -6.15 4.75 0.52
CA PHE A 14 -6.31 5.01 -0.90
C PHE A 14 -7.70 5.61 -1.17
N LEU A 15 -7.73 6.70 -1.94
CA LEU A 15 -8.91 7.52 -2.28
C LEU A 15 -9.59 8.25 -1.11
N GLY A 16 -9.07 8.16 0.12
CA GLY A 16 -9.65 8.89 1.25
C GLY A 16 -11.03 8.38 1.65
N LEU A 17 -11.26 7.07 1.51
CA LEU A 17 -12.51 6.40 1.81
C LEU A 17 -12.88 6.51 3.30
N PRO A 18 -14.18 6.56 3.64
CA PRO A 18 -14.61 6.46 5.02
C PRO A 18 -14.31 5.06 5.60
N GLU A 19 -14.37 4.92 6.92
CA GLU A 19 -13.95 3.69 7.61
C GLU A 19 -14.84 2.51 7.23
N GLU A 20 -16.15 2.73 7.11
CA GLU A 20 -17.15 1.74 6.72
C GLU A 20 -16.89 1.11 5.35
N ASP A 21 -16.31 1.87 4.41
CA ASP A 21 -16.03 1.44 3.03
C ASP A 21 -14.58 0.93 2.85
N SER A 22 -13.77 0.99 3.91
CA SER A 22 -12.34 0.62 3.87
C SER A 22 -11.94 -0.46 4.87
N ARG A 23 -12.92 -1.16 5.47
CA ARG A 23 -12.66 -2.30 6.36
C ARG A 23 -12.00 -3.46 5.64
N TYR A 24 -11.07 -4.11 6.31
CA TYR A 24 -10.31 -5.22 5.73
C TYR A 24 -11.21 -6.42 5.38
N GLU A 25 -12.22 -6.69 6.20
CA GLU A 25 -13.14 -7.82 6.07
C GLU A 25 -13.91 -7.75 4.76
N ASP A 26 -14.41 -6.56 4.42
CA ASP A 26 -15.26 -6.30 3.25
C ASP A 26 -14.44 -6.10 1.97
N ALA A 27 -13.17 -5.70 2.09
CA ALA A 27 -12.34 -5.36 0.94
C ALA A 27 -12.07 -6.53 -0.01
N LYS A 28 -12.24 -6.30 -1.32
CA LYS A 28 -11.79 -7.22 -2.38
C LYS A 28 -10.37 -6.93 -2.83
N ALA A 29 -9.92 -5.68 -2.74
CA ALA A 29 -8.56 -5.27 -3.02
C ALA A 29 -7.87 -4.71 -1.77
N VAL A 30 -6.59 -5.00 -1.63
CA VAL A 30 -5.78 -4.60 -0.47
C VAL A 30 -4.53 -3.88 -0.97
N ILE A 31 -4.42 -2.61 -0.63
CA ILE A 31 -3.29 -1.75 -0.94
C ILE A 31 -2.19 -1.99 0.09
N ILE A 32 -0.98 -2.30 -0.40
CA ILE A 32 0.23 -2.51 0.39
C ILE A 32 1.26 -1.46 -0.05
N PRO A 33 1.43 -0.37 0.72
CA PRO A 33 2.46 0.62 0.47
C PRO A 33 3.85 0.06 0.83
N VAL A 34 4.83 0.15 -0.07
CA VAL A 34 6.20 -0.37 0.14
C VAL A 34 7.22 0.75 -0.15
N PRO A 35 7.64 1.52 0.88
CA PRO A 35 8.50 2.69 0.72
C PRO A 35 9.99 2.30 0.59
N TYR A 36 10.36 1.69 -0.54
CA TYR A 36 11.70 1.13 -0.75
C TYR A 36 12.44 1.72 -1.95
N ASP A 37 13.72 2.09 -1.78
CA ASP A 37 14.58 2.59 -2.87
C ASP A 37 16.09 2.27 -2.74
N SER A 38 16.47 1.35 -1.86
CA SER A 38 17.89 1.13 -1.50
C SER A 38 18.76 0.52 -2.60
N THR A 39 18.15 0.04 -3.68
CA THR A 39 18.80 -0.55 -4.86
C THR A 39 18.80 0.39 -6.07
N THR A 40 18.34 1.64 -5.90
CA THR A 40 18.37 2.65 -6.96
C THR A 40 19.81 2.96 -7.41
N SER A 41 20.03 3.03 -8.73
CA SER A 41 21.37 3.21 -9.31
C SER A 41 21.70 4.66 -9.72
N TYR A 42 20.70 5.53 -9.80
CA TYR A 42 20.86 6.91 -10.26
C TYR A 42 20.34 7.93 -9.25
N ARG A 43 19.02 8.03 -9.07
CA ARG A 43 18.38 8.98 -8.16
C ARG A 43 17.46 8.27 -7.20
N ALA A 44 17.70 8.47 -5.90
CA ALA A 44 16.84 8.02 -4.82
C ALA A 44 15.60 8.92 -4.65
N GLY A 45 14.65 8.48 -3.81
CA GLY A 45 13.43 9.21 -3.48
C GLY A 45 12.15 8.46 -3.82
N THR A 46 12.22 7.33 -4.53
CA THR A 46 11.03 6.51 -4.83
C THR A 46 10.41 5.90 -3.57
N ARG A 47 11.13 5.85 -2.44
CA ARG A 47 10.56 5.50 -1.13
C ARG A 47 9.39 6.40 -0.70
N GLU A 48 9.34 7.64 -1.21
CA GLU A 48 8.26 8.59 -0.93
C GLU A 48 7.04 8.38 -1.85
N GLY A 49 7.18 7.54 -2.88
CA GLY A 49 6.16 7.25 -3.88
C GLY A 49 4.83 6.76 -3.30
N PRO A 50 4.81 5.78 -2.39
CA PRO A 50 3.56 5.26 -1.82
C PRO A 50 2.75 6.35 -1.12
N GLN A 51 3.39 7.16 -0.25
CA GLN A 51 2.73 8.28 0.42
C GLN A 51 2.24 9.35 -0.55
N ALA A 52 3.02 9.65 -1.60
CA ALA A 52 2.63 10.61 -2.64
C ALA A 52 1.38 10.14 -3.38
N ILE A 53 1.31 8.85 -3.75
CA ILE A 53 0.14 8.25 -4.40
C ILE A 53 -1.08 8.30 -3.47
N LEU A 54 -0.95 7.88 -2.21
CA LEU A 54 -2.06 7.92 -1.25
C LEU A 54 -2.61 9.35 -1.09
N THR A 55 -1.71 10.33 -1.01
CA THR A 55 -2.10 11.75 -0.89
C THR A 55 -2.85 12.24 -2.14
N ALA A 56 -2.32 11.96 -3.33
CA ALA A 56 -2.91 12.39 -4.59
C ALA A 56 -4.24 11.68 -4.89
N SER A 57 -4.37 10.39 -4.51
CA SER A 57 -5.55 9.56 -4.79
C SER A 57 -6.85 10.18 -4.26
N ARG A 58 -6.79 10.93 -3.16
CA ARG A 58 -7.96 11.60 -2.55
C ARG A 58 -8.62 12.66 -3.42
N GLN A 59 -7.99 13.05 -4.52
CA GLN A 59 -8.52 14.03 -5.47
C GLN A 59 -9.27 13.37 -6.64
N VAL A 60 -9.32 12.03 -6.66
CA VAL A 60 -10.00 11.27 -7.70
C VAL A 60 -11.46 11.10 -7.30
N GLU A 61 -12.37 11.41 -8.24
CA GLU A 61 -13.80 11.13 -8.09
C GLU A 61 -14.04 9.62 -8.07
N LEU A 62 -14.96 9.16 -7.20
CA LEU A 62 -15.20 7.74 -6.98
C LEU A 62 -15.98 7.06 -8.11
N PHE A 63 -16.78 7.84 -8.84
CA PHE A 63 -17.60 7.36 -9.96
C PHE A 63 -16.77 7.25 -11.23
N ASP A 64 -16.73 6.06 -11.82
CA ASP A 64 -16.10 5.81 -13.10
C ASP A 64 -17.15 5.91 -14.22
N LEU A 65 -16.92 6.81 -15.19
CA LEU A 65 -17.84 7.08 -16.29
C LEU A 65 -17.93 5.92 -17.29
N ASP A 66 -16.83 5.20 -17.52
CA ASP A 66 -16.77 4.12 -18.51
C ASP A 66 -17.42 2.84 -17.96
N LEU A 67 -17.29 2.60 -16.65
CA LEU A 67 -17.95 1.50 -15.95
C LEU A 67 -19.39 1.82 -15.53
N GLY A 68 -19.74 3.11 -15.45
CA GLY A 68 -21.06 3.58 -15.03
C GLY A 68 -21.38 3.26 -13.56
N CYS A 69 -20.37 3.08 -12.72
CA CYS A 69 -20.51 2.74 -11.31
C CYS A 69 -19.33 3.27 -10.49
N GLU A 70 -19.41 3.11 -9.16
CA GLU A 70 -18.27 3.29 -8.26
C GLU A 70 -17.63 1.91 -8.04
N PRO A 71 -16.47 1.59 -8.64
CA PRO A 71 -15.85 0.26 -8.53
C PRO A 71 -15.54 -0.15 -7.09
N LEU A 72 -15.44 0.88 -6.24
CA LEU A 72 -15.08 0.89 -4.84
C LEU A 72 -16.15 0.29 -3.92
N ILE A 73 -17.38 0.10 -4.42
CA ILE A 73 -18.43 -0.66 -3.72
C ILE A 73 -17.94 -2.08 -3.38
N SER A 74 -16.96 -2.60 -4.14
CA SER A 74 -16.29 -3.87 -3.84
C SER A 74 -15.32 -3.82 -2.65
N GLY A 75 -15.11 -2.65 -2.03
CA GLY A 75 -14.27 -2.42 -0.86
C GLY A 75 -12.76 -2.43 -1.15
N VAL A 76 -12.05 -1.42 -0.63
CA VAL A 76 -10.58 -1.30 -0.71
C VAL A 76 -10.00 -1.03 0.66
N HIS A 77 -9.10 -1.91 1.13
CA HIS A 77 -8.37 -1.70 2.38
C HIS A 77 -6.95 -1.22 2.09
N THR A 78 -6.44 -0.30 2.90
CA THR A 78 -5.04 0.15 2.81
C THR A 78 -4.32 -0.18 4.11
N PHE A 79 -3.31 -1.04 4.03
CA PHE A 79 -2.43 -1.28 5.16
C PHE A 79 -1.49 -0.09 5.39
N PRO A 80 -0.96 0.09 6.61
CA PRO A 80 0.19 0.93 6.84
C PRO A 80 1.37 0.55 5.94
N GLU A 81 2.33 1.47 5.79
CA GLU A 81 3.56 1.20 5.05
C GLU A 81 4.25 -0.08 5.57
N LEU A 82 4.61 -0.96 4.65
CA LEU A 82 5.32 -2.19 4.92
C LEU A 82 6.73 -1.86 5.41
N GLU A 83 7.12 -2.45 6.54
CA GLU A 83 8.46 -2.29 7.09
C GLU A 83 9.53 -2.86 6.15
N THR A 84 10.46 -1.98 5.75
CA THR A 84 11.64 -2.37 4.98
C THR A 84 12.70 -2.99 5.87
N ASP A 85 13.34 -4.04 5.39
CA ASP A 85 14.43 -4.69 6.11
C ASP A 85 15.74 -3.91 5.94
N THR A 86 16.38 -3.56 7.06
CA THR A 86 17.64 -2.81 7.09
C THR A 86 18.86 -3.68 6.84
N SER A 87 18.73 -5.00 6.86
CA SER A 87 19.82 -5.95 6.57
C SER A 87 20.13 -6.09 5.08
N GLY A 88 19.20 -5.71 4.20
CA GLY A 88 19.41 -5.72 2.75
C GLY A 88 18.14 -5.89 1.91
N PRO A 89 18.27 -5.82 0.57
CA PRO A 89 17.16 -5.94 -0.37
C PRO A 89 16.38 -7.25 -0.25
N GLU A 90 17.08 -8.36 0.02
CA GLU A 90 16.49 -9.69 0.12
C GLU A 90 15.47 -9.78 1.27
N GLY A 91 15.73 -9.08 2.38
CA GLY A 91 14.82 -9.03 3.52
C GLY A 91 13.51 -8.33 3.16
N THR A 92 13.60 -7.15 2.52
CA THR A 92 12.42 -6.41 2.06
C THR A 92 11.63 -7.21 1.02
N VAL A 93 12.29 -7.85 0.06
CA VAL A 93 11.64 -8.72 -0.92
C VAL A 93 10.88 -9.87 -0.24
N LYS A 94 11.46 -10.50 0.79
CA LYS A 94 10.77 -11.53 1.59
C LYS A 94 9.57 -10.99 2.36
N ASN A 95 9.65 -9.76 2.88
CA ASN A 95 8.51 -9.13 3.56
C ASN A 95 7.36 -8.87 2.59
N VAL A 96 7.66 -8.40 1.37
CA VAL A 96 6.66 -8.23 0.30
C VAL A 96 6.02 -9.58 -0.06
N GLU A 97 6.83 -10.63 -0.27
CA GLU A 97 6.33 -11.99 -0.56
C GLU A 97 5.37 -12.47 0.54
N LYS A 98 5.74 -12.31 1.82
CA LYS A 98 4.88 -12.69 2.96
C LYS A 98 3.56 -11.91 2.98
N ALA A 99 3.62 -10.59 2.77
CA ALA A 99 2.43 -9.74 2.77
C ALA A 99 1.47 -10.11 1.64
N PHE A 100 1.99 -10.33 0.43
CA PHE A 100 1.20 -10.77 -0.72
C PHE A 100 0.59 -12.15 -0.48
N LYS A 101 1.36 -13.13 0.01
CA LYS A 101 0.86 -14.47 0.36
C LYS A 101 -0.29 -14.43 1.36
N ALA A 102 -0.19 -13.58 2.38
CA ALA A 102 -1.24 -13.41 3.37
C ALA A 102 -2.54 -12.89 2.74
N VAL A 103 -2.45 -11.88 1.87
CA VAL A 103 -3.61 -11.31 1.17
C VAL A 103 -4.22 -12.31 0.18
N PHE A 104 -3.39 -13.01 -0.61
CA PHE A 104 -3.88 -14.07 -1.51
C PHE A 104 -4.57 -15.20 -0.75
N SER A 105 -4.01 -15.62 0.39
CA SER A 105 -4.60 -16.67 1.24
C SER A 105 -5.95 -16.25 1.82
N ALA A 106 -6.19 -14.94 1.96
CA ALA A 106 -7.48 -14.37 2.33
C ALA A 106 -8.45 -14.20 1.15
N ASN A 107 -8.11 -14.71 -0.04
CA ASN A 107 -8.88 -14.59 -1.28
C ASN A 107 -9.18 -13.13 -1.68
N LYS A 108 -8.19 -12.25 -1.49
CA LYS A 108 -8.24 -10.83 -1.81
C LYS A 108 -7.15 -10.50 -2.85
N LEU A 109 -7.33 -9.41 -3.59
CA LEU A 109 -6.38 -8.93 -4.59
C LEU A 109 -5.34 -8.01 -3.92
N PRO A 110 -4.06 -8.40 -3.81
CA PRO A 110 -3.01 -7.49 -3.35
C PRO A 110 -2.64 -6.49 -4.44
N VAL A 111 -2.48 -5.23 -4.05
CA VAL A 111 -2.03 -4.14 -4.91
C VAL A 111 -0.86 -3.45 -4.20
N MET A 112 0.31 -3.43 -4.82
CA MET A 112 1.48 -2.76 -4.25
C MET A 112 1.61 -1.34 -4.77
N LEU A 113 1.72 -0.38 -3.84
CA LEU A 113 2.25 0.94 -4.16
C LEU A 113 3.73 0.91 -3.83
N GLY A 114 4.55 0.77 -4.86
CA GLY A 114 5.98 0.56 -4.70
C GLY A 114 6.78 1.85 -4.59
N GLY A 115 8.06 1.66 -4.30
CA GLY A 115 9.12 2.58 -4.69
C GLY A 115 9.86 2.05 -5.91
N GLU A 116 11.02 1.45 -5.71
CA GLU A 116 11.89 0.94 -6.79
C GLU A 116 11.57 -0.54 -7.16
N HIS A 117 12.01 -1.00 -8.33
CA HIS A 117 11.45 -2.18 -9.01
C HIS A 117 11.84 -3.56 -8.43
N SER A 118 12.92 -3.69 -7.64
CA SER A 118 13.36 -4.99 -7.11
C SER A 118 12.32 -5.69 -6.23
N ILE A 119 11.46 -4.92 -5.54
CA ILE A 119 10.38 -5.43 -4.69
C ILE A 119 9.33 -6.23 -5.47
N THR A 120 9.20 -6.01 -6.79
CA THR A 120 8.31 -6.77 -7.67
C THR A 120 8.61 -8.27 -7.62
N SER A 121 9.87 -8.65 -7.42
CA SER A 121 10.25 -10.07 -7.30
C SER A 121 9.59 -10.76 -6.10
N GLY A 122 9.30 -10.03 -5.02
CA GLY A 122 8.59 -10.56 -3.85
C GLY A 122 7.12 -10.80 -4.17
N ALA A 123 6.47 -9.84 -4.83
CA ALA A 123 5.08 -9.95 -5.25
C ALA A 123 4.84 -11.10 -6.24
N VAL A 124 5.77 -11.33 -7.18
CA VAL A 124 5.66 -12.41 -8.18
C VAL A 124 5.89 -13.81 -7.60
N LYS A 125 6.69 -13.92 -6.53
CA LYS A 125 6.95 -15.20 -5.83
C LYS A 125 5.80 -15.64 -4.92
N ALA A 126 4.92 -14.70 -4.57
CA ALA A 126 3.83 -14.92 -3.63
C ALA A 126 2.80 -15.91 -4.18
#